data_AF-A0A674K022-F1
#
_entry.id   AF-A0A674K022-F1
#
_cell.length_a   1.000
_cell.length_b   1.000
_cell.length_c   1.000
_cell.angle_alpha   90.00
_cell.angle_beta   90.00
_cell.angle_gamma   90.00
#
_symmetry.space_group_name_H-M   'P 1'
#
loop_
_entity.id
_entity.type
_entity.pdbx_description
1 polymer ?
#
loop_
_entity_poly.entity_id
_entity_poly.type
_entity_poly.pdbx_seq_one_letter_code
_entity_poly.pdbx_strand_id
1 'polypeptide(L)'
;MVEHLDKLLNDTTKPVGFLLNERFINVPPQIALPMHQQLQKELAETQRTNKPCGKCYYYLLISKTFTETAKRSSKKRGESTQQKEELMFANAEEEFFYEKALLKFSYSVQEESDTCLGGRWSFDDVPMKPLRTVMLIPSDRMNAIMDKLKEYLSV
;
A
#
# COMPACT_ATOMS: atom_id res chain seq x y z
N MET A 1 2.47 -12.98 -12.66
CA MET A 1 1.78 -11.96 -11.81
C MET A 1 0.95 -11.00 -12.66
N VAL A 2 1.51 -10.37 -13.69
CA VAL A 2 0.79 -9.47 -14.61
C VAL A 2 -0.38 -10.17 -15.31
N GLU A 3 -0.20 -11.39 -15.80
CA GLU A 3 -1.27 -12.19 -16.43
C GLU A 3 -2.46 -12.47 -15.50
N HIS A 4 -2.20 -12.62 -14.19
CA HIS A 4 -3.26 -12.85 -13.21
C HIS A 4 -4.03 -11.55 -12.97
N LEU A 5 -3.33 -10.41 -12.90
CA LEU A 5 -3.98 -9.10 -12.78
C LEU A 5 -4.85 -8.80 -14.02
N ASP A 6 -4.34 -9.05 -15.23
CA ASP A 6 -5.09 -8.86 -16.47
C ASP A 6 -6.38 -9.69 -16.48
N LYS A 7 -6.30 -10.96 -16.08
CA LYS A 7 -7.48 -11.82 -15.94
C LYS A 7 -8.52 -11.26 -14.96
N LEU A 8 -8.09 -10.66 -13.84
CA LEU A 8 -8.98 -10.09 -12.83
C LEU A 8 -9.59 -8.75 -13.29
N LEU A 9 -8.84 -7.94 -14.03
CA LEU A 9 -9.34 -6.67 -14.58
C LEU A 9 -10.35 -6.89 -15.72
N ASN A 10 -10.19 -7.97 -16.50
CA ASN A 10 -11.08 -8.32 -17.60
C ASN A 10 -12.35 -9.09 -17.14
N ASP A 11 -12.46 -9.47 -15.86
CA ASP A 11 -13.65 -10.14 -15.32
C ASP A 11 -14.76 -9.12 -14.98
N THR A 12 -15.71 -8.95 -15.89
CA THR A 12 -16.86 -8.04 -15.71
C THR A 12 -17.80 -8.47 -14.58
N THR A 13 -17.72 -9.72 -14.11
CA THR A 13 -18.55 -10.21 -12.99
C THR A 13 -18.02 -9.78 -11.63
N LYS A 14 -16.74 -9.38 -11.56
CA LYS A 14 -16.07 -8.93 -10.33
C LYS A 14 -15.39 -7.57 -10.56
N PRO A 15 -16.17 -6.48 -10.62
CA PRO A 15 -15.62 -5.15 -10.87
C PRO A 15 -14.51 -4.78 -9.89
N VAL A 16 -13.46 -4.16 -10.42
CA VAL A 16 -12.32 -3.65 -9.65
C VAL A 16 -12.45 -2.14 -9.50
N GLY A 17 -12.57 -1.67 -8.26
CA GLY A 17 -12.52 -0.26 -7.93
C GLY A 17 -11.08 0.21 -7.82
N PHE A 18 -10.74 1.36 -8.42
CA PHE A 18 -9.42 1.95 -8.23
C PHE A 18 -9.45 2.91 -7.03
N LEU A 19 -8.73 2.54 -5.96
CA LEU A 19 -8.65 3.32 -4.74
C LEU A 19 -7.44 4.24 -4.80
N LEU A 20 -7.70 5.54 -4.96
CA LEU A 20 -6.68 6.57 -4.83
C LEU A 20 -6.63 7.05 -3.38
N ASN A 21 -5.55 6.73 -2.70
CA ASN A 21 -5.29 7.18 -1.34
C ASN A 21 -3.88 7.74 -1.26
N GLU A 22 -3.77 9.04 -0.98
CA GLU A 22 -2.48 9.68 -0.78
C GLU A 22 -2.63 10.87 0.16
N ARG A 23 -1.59 11.12 0.97
CA ARG A 23 -1.49 12.29 1.84
C ARG A 23 -0.08 12.86 1.79
N PHE A 24 0.06 14.13 2.15
CA PHE A 24 1.39 14.70 2.35
C PHE A 24 2.08 14.08 3.57
N ILE A 25 3.41 14.04 3.54
CA ILE A 25 4.24 13.43 4.61
C ILE A 25 3.98 14.09 5.97
N ASN A 26 3.66 15.38 5.98
CA ASN A 26 3.36 16.16 7.18
C ASN A 26 1.92 15.96 7.71
N VAL A 27 1.05 15.31 6.95
CA VAL A 27 -0.33 15.02 7.38
C VAL A 27 -0.30 13.76 8.24
N PRO A 28 -0.85 13.78 9.46
CA PRO A 28 -0.71 12.66 10.38
C PRO A 28 -1.63 11.46 10.01
N PRO A 29 -1.24 10.21 10.32
CA PRO A 29 -1.99 9.00 9.94
C PRO A 29 -3.38 8.89 10.57
N GLN A 30 -3.65 9.63 11.65
CA GLN A 30 -4.95 9.68 12.34
C GLN A 30 -6.10 10.11 11.42
N ILE A 31 -5.82 10.82 10.34
CA ILE A 31 -6.83 11.27 9.36
C ILE A 31 -7.27 10.14 8.43
N ALA A 32 -6.43 9.11 8.21
CA ALA A 32 -6.72 8.04 7.28
C ALA A 32 -7.97 7.23 7.69
N LEU A 33 -8.10 6.89 8.98
CA LEU A 33 -9.23 6.09 9.47
C LEU A 33 -10.60 6.74 9.24
N PRO A 34 -10.87 7.98 9.70
CA PRO A 34 -12.16 8.62 9.45
C PRO A 34 -12.43 8.83 7.95
N MET A 35 -11.40 9.07 7.13
CA MET A 35 -11.56 9.18 5.67
C MET A 35 -12.01 7.87 5.04
N HIS A 36 -11.37 6.74 5.36
CA HIS A 36 -11.77 5.43 4.85
C HIS A 36 -13.17 5.03 5.34
N GLN A 37 -13.50 5.30 6.60
CA GLN A 37 -14.84 5.05 7.15
C GLN A 37 -15.91 5.88 6.44
N GLN A 38 -15.63 7.14 6.12
CA GLN A 38 -16.54 8.00 5.37
C GLN A 38 -16.75 7.48 3.95
N LEU A 39 -15.68 7.09 3.26
CA LEU A 39 -15.77 6.48 1.93
C LEU A 39 -16.61 5.19 1.95
N GLN A 40 -16.41 4.30 2.94
CA GLN A 40 -17.21 3.09 3.08
C GLN A 40 -18.72 3.38 3.27
N LYS A 41 -19.06 4.41 4.07
CA LYS A 41 -20.44 4.85 4.27
C LYS A 41 -21.06 5.37 2.97
N GLU A 42 -20.35 6.22 2.25
CA GLU A 42 -20.82 6.78 0.98
C GLU A 42 -21.03 5.70 -0.08
N LEU A 43 -20.11 4.73 -0.17
CA LEU A 43 -20.26 3.58 -1.07
C LEU A 43 -21.48 2.73 -0.70
N ALA A 44 -21.70 2.45 0.59
CA ALA A 44 -22.86 1.70 1.05
C ALA A 44 -24.19 2.45 0.79
N GLU A 45 -24.22 3.77 0.99
CA GLU A 45 -25.39 4.59 0.69
C GLU A 45 -25.69 4.63 -0.81
N THR A 46 -24.65 4.73 -1.63
CA THR A 46 -24.78 4.77 -3.10
C THR A 46 -25.34 3.45 -3.63
N GLN A 47 -24.89 2.32 -3.06
CA GLN A 47 -25.46 1.00 -3.32
C GLN A 47 -26.92 0.89 -2.90
N ARG A 48 -27.29 1.44 -1.72
CA ARG A 48 -28.67 1.42 -1.23
C ARG A 48 -29.62 2.28 -2.08
N THR A 49 -29.12 3.38 -2.62
CA THR A 49 -29.92 4.39 -3.36
C THR A 49 -29.99 4.13 -4.86
N ASN A 50 -29.50 2.98 -5.36
CA ASN A 50 -29.45 2.61 -6.78
C ASN A 50 -28.79 3.68 -7.68
N LYS A 51 -27.93 4.52 -7.10
CA LYS A 51 -27.09 5.44 -7.86
C LYS A 51 -26.07 4.62 -8.66
N PRO A 52 -25.60 5.11 -9.82
CA PRO A 52 -24.64 4.40 -10.65
C PRO A 52 -23.25 4.36 -9.99
N CYS A 53 -23.08 3.50 -9.00
CA CYS A 53 -21.80 3.10 -8.43
C CYS A 53 -21.84 1.58 -8.27
N GLY A 54 -21.08 0.89 -9.11
CA GLY A 54 -21.01 -0.56 -9.09
C GLY A 54 -20.40 -1.04 -7.79
N LYS A 55 -20.95 -2.13 -7.25
CA LYS A 55 -20.30 -2.87 -6.16
C LYS A 55 -18.94 -3.38 -6.64
N CYS A 56 -17.88 -2.89 -6.03
CA CYS A 56 -16.53 -3.37 -6.29
C CYS A 56 -16.29 -4.67 -5.51
N TYR A 57 -15.81 -5.71 -6.19
CA TYR A 57 -15.36 -6.95 -5.56
C TYR A 57 -13.90 -6.84 -5.09
N TYR A 58 -13.10 -6.06 -5.80
CA TYR A 58 -11.72 -5.79 -5.46
C TYR A 58 -11.45 -4.28 -5.47
N TYR A 59 -10.46 -3.87 -4.69
CA TYR A 59 -9.88 -2.55 -4.72
C TYR A 59 -8.43 -2.65 -5.16
N LEU A 60 -8.07 -1.94 -6.23
CA LEU A 60 -6.70 -1.76 -6.68
C LEU A 60 -6.12 -0.52 -6.00
N LEU A 61 -5.00 -0.67 -5.31
CA LEU A 61 -4.26 0.41 -4.64
C LEU A 61 -2.82 0.42 -5.16
N ILE A 62 -2.27 1.61 -5.40
CA ILE A 62 -0.88 1.81 -5.77
C ILE A 62 -0.23 2.68 -4.70
N SER A 63 0.68 2.10 -3.94
CA SER A 63 1.32 2.75 -2.78
C SER A 63 2.76 3.12 -3.08
N LYS A 64 3.22 4.23 -2.49
CA LYS A 64 4.62 4.63 -2.52
C LYS A 64 5.38 3.83 -1.48
N THR A 65 6.41 3.13 -1.93
CA THR A 65 7.21 2.25 -1.06
C THR A 65 8.69 2.44 -1.35
N PHE A 66 9.52 2.04 -0.39
CA PHE A 66 10.95 2.21 -0.43
C PHE A 66 11.63 0.92 0.03
N THR A 67 12.83 0.69 -0.49
CA THR A 67 13.73 -0.37 -0.01
C THR A 67 15.11 0.23 0.21
N GLU A 68 15.80 -0.17 1.27
CA GLU A 68 17.17 0.25 1.49
C GLU A 68 18.08 -0.30 0.38
N THR A 69 18.90 0.55 -0.22
CA THR A 69 19.97 0.05 -1.08
C THR A 69 21.05 -0.57 -0.20
N ALA A 70 21.10 -1.90 -0.16
CA ALA A 70 22.01 -2.63 0.72
C ALA A 70 23.48 -2.28 0.46
N LYS A 71 24.11 -1.43 1.30
CA LYS A 71 25.56 -1.38 1.48
C LYS A 71 26.00 -0.96 2.90
N ARG A 72 26.21 -1.96 3.77
CA ARG A 72 27.46 -2.09 4.54
C ARG A 72 27.87 -3.55 4.62
N SER A 73 28.80 -3.92 3.75
CA SER A 73 29.67 -5.08 3.94
C SER A 73 30.59 -4.84 5.14
N SER A 74 30.09 -5.07 6.35
CA SER A 74 30.94 -5.33 7.51
C SER A 74 30.85 -6.81 7.85
N LYS A 75 31.89 -7.55 7.44
CA LYS A 75 32.16 -8.94 7.81
C LYS A 75 31.80 -9.21 9.27
N LYS A 76 30.79 -10.03 9.52
CA LYS A 76 30.81 -11.06 10.56
C LYS A 76 30.13 -12.32 10.04
N ARG A 77 30.85 -13.42 10.21
CA ARG A 77 30.56 -14.79 9.78
C ARG A 77 29.22 -15.28 10.33
N GLY A 78 28.53 -16.07 9.51
CA GLY A 78 27.56 -17.06 9.97
C GLY A 78 26.14 -16.82 9.44
N GLU A 79 25.64 -17.80 8.70
CA GLU A 79 24.25 -18.00 8.27
C GLU A 79 23.72 -17.12 7.12
N SER A 80 23.61 -17.79 5.98
CA SER A 80 22.90 -17.40 4.77
C SER A 80 21.39 -17.31 5.01
N THR A 81 20.97 -16.29 5.75
CA THR A 81 19.57 -15.85 5.74
C THR A 81 19.51 -14.72 4.72
N GLN A 82 18.85 -14.97 3.58
CA GLN A 82 18.52 -13.94 2.59
C GLN A 82 18.10 -12.67 3.32
N GLN A 83 18.91 -11.61 3.25
CA GLN A 83 18.51 -10.29 3.72
C GLN A 83 17.26 -9.92 2.95
N LYS A 84 16.11 -10.11 3.59
CA LYS A 84 14.80 -9.79 3.04
C LYS A 84 14.79 -8.27 2.97
N GLU A 85 14.88 -7.71 1.76
CA GLU A 85 14.70 -6.27 1.54
C GLU A 85 13.39 -5.85 2.24
N GLU A 86 13.50 -5.07 3.32
CA GLU A 86 12.35 -4.64 4.09
C GLU A 86 11.64 -3.53 3.31
N LEU A 87 10.41 -3.80 2.89
CA LEU A 87 9.60 -2.87 2.13
C LEU A 87 8.98 -1.84 3.09
N MET A 88 9.43 -0.60 3.01
CA MET A 88 8.93 0.51 3.83
C MET A 88 7.81 1.25 3.08
N PHE A 89 6.72 1.58 3.78
CA PHE A 89 5.61 2.34 3.20
C PHE A 89 5.72 3.83 3.50
N ALA A 90 5.37 4.68 2.53
CA ALA A 90 5.28 6.12 2.76
C ALA A 90 4.18 6.46 3.78
N ASN A 91 3.08 5.71 3.70
CA ASN A 91 1.92 5.85 4.57
C ASN A 91 1.79 4.58 5.43
N ALA A 92 1.94 4.70 6.75
CA ALA A 92 1.93 3.55 7.67
C ALA A 92 0.63 2.72 7.57
N GLU A 93 -0.50 3.38 7.31
CA GLU A 93 -1.79 2.71 7.14
C GLU A 93 -1.82 1.71 5.97
N GLU A 94 -0.98 1.88 4.96
CA GLU A 94 -0.94 1.03 3.76
C GLU A 94 -0.33 -0.35 4.01
N GLU A 95 0.44 -0.52 5.11
CA GLU A 95 0.94 -1.82 5.54
C GLU A 95 -0.20 -2.80 5.81
N PHE A 96 -1.29 -2.32 6.43
CA PHE A 96 -2.47 -3.15 6.71
C PHE A 96 -3.18 -3.61 5.42
N PHE A 97 -3.17 -2.77 4.38
CA PHE A 97 -3.66 -3.16 3.06
C PHE A 97 -2.75 -4.22 2.43
N TYR A 98 -1.43 -4.05 2.54
CA TYR A 98 -0.44 -4.99 2.01
C TYR A 98 -0.54 -6.38 2.63
N GLU A 99 -0.81 -6.47 3.94
CA GLU A 99 -1.04 -7.75 4.62
C GLU A 99 -2.29 -8.47 4.12
N LYS A 100 -3.34 -7.72 3.78
CA LYS A 100 -4.65 -8.27 3.39
C LYS A 100 -4.82 -8.35 1.88
N ALA A 101 -3.86 -7.91 1.07
CA ALA A 101 -3.90 -8.01 -0.37
C ALA A 101 -3.92 -9.47 -0.85
N LEU A 102 -4.71 -9.74 -1.89
CA LEU A 102 -4.74 -11.02 -2.59
C LEU A 102 -3.54 -11.16 -3.54
N LEU A 103 -3.24 -10.08 -4.26
CA LEU A 103 -2.14 -9.99 -5.21
C LEU A 103 -1.36 -8.71 -4.90
N LYS A 104 -0.03 -8.83 -4.86
CA LYS A 104 0.86 -7.69 -4.64
C LYS A 104 2.18 -7.86 -5.37
N PHE A 105 2.66 -6.80 -5.97
CA PHE A 105 3.97 -6.73 -6.61
C PHE A 105 4.48 -5.30 -6.61
N SER A 106 5.79 -5.13 -6.72
CA SER A 106 6.44 -3.83 -6.71
C SER A 106 7.32 -3.68 -7.94
N TYR A 107 7.33 -2.49 -8.52
CA TYR A 107 8.27 -2.12 -9.58
C TYR A 107 9.02 -0.84 -9.20
N SER A 108 10.26 -0.72 -9.66
CA SER A 108 11.08 0.45 -9.36
C SER A 108 10.75 1.60 -10.28
N VAL A 109 10.71 2.78 -9.68
CA VAL A 109 10.56 4.06 -10.37
C VAL A 109 11.81 4.93 -10.20
N GLN A 110 12.96 4.32 -9.88
CA GLN A 110 14.20 5.02 -9.58
C GLN A 110 14.67 5.95 -10.71
N GLU A 111 14.40 5.60 -11.97
CA GLU A 111 14.73 6.45 -13.13
C GLU A 111 13.75 7.62 -13.33
N GLU A 112 12.56 7.53 -12.74
CA GLU A 112 11.44 8.47 -12.92
C GLU A 112 11.20 9.35 -11.69
N SER A 113 11.95 9.12 -10.60
CA SER A 113 11.76 9.80 -9.33
C SER A 113 13.09 10.22 -8.71
N ASP A 114 13.07 11.36 -8.02
CA ASP A 114 14.23 11.85 -7.28
C ASP A 114 14.70 10.83 -6.23
N THR A 115 16.01 10.84 -5.95
CA THR A 115 16.59 9.94 -4.95
C THR A 115 16.01 10.27 -3.58
N CYS A 116 15.26 9.33 -3.00
CA CYS A 116 14.73 9.48 -1.65
C CYS A 116 15.80 9.04 -0.64
N LEU A 117 16.10 9.90 0.33
CA LEU A 117 16.95 9.58 1.47
C LEU A 117 16.09 9.10 2.64
N GLY A 118 16.66 8.34 3.57
CA GLY A 118 15.99 7.84 4.79
C GLY A 118 15.50 8.92 5.77
N GLY A 119 15.50 10.19 5.36
CA GLY A 119 14.81 11.28 6.06
C GLY A 119 15.55 11.91 7.23
N ARG A 120 16.82 11.56 7.49
CA ARG A 120 17.61 12.22 8.56
C ARG A 120 18.43 13.39 8.06
N TRP A 121 18.43 13.65 6.75
CA TRP A 121 19.20 14.71 6.09
C TRP A 121 20.67 14.69 6.51
N SER A 122 21.19 13.49 6.77
CA SER A 122 22.52 13.26 7.30
C SER A 122 23.42 12.65 6.22
N PHE A 123 24.73 12.88 6.33
CA PHE A 123 25.71 12.26 5.43
C PHE A 123 25.73 10.72 5.52
N ASP A 124 25.20 10.16 6.62
CA ASP A 124 25.04 8.72 6.85
C ASP A 124 23.69 8.18 6.36
N ASP A 125 22.85 8.99 5.70
CA ASP A 125 21.56 8.53 5.20
C ASP A 125 21.75 7.45 4.14
N VAL A 126 21.13 6.31 4.39
CA VAL A 126 21.10 5.20 3.44
C VAL A 126 20.22 5.63 2.26
N PRO A 127 20.73 5.55 1.01
CA PRO A 127 19.92 5.82 -0.16
C PRO A 127 18.80 4.79 -0.25
N MET A 128 17.58 5.26 -0.45
CA MET A 128 16.41 4.39 -0.61
C MET A 128 16.08 4.26 -2.10
N LYS A 129 15.77 3.04 -2.52
CA LYS A 129 15.26 2.76 -3.85
C LYS A 129 13.74 2.94 -3.85
N PRO A 130 13.19 3.89 -4.61
CA PRO A 130 11.76 4.13 -4.68
C PRO A 130 11.07 3.07 -5.56
N LEU A 131 9.92 2.62 -5.05
CA LEU A 131 9.08 1.58 -5.64
C LEU A 131 7.62 2.05 -5.69
N ARG A 132 6.86 1.47 -6.62
CA ARG A 132 5.40 1.49 -6.61
C ARG A 132 4.91 0.09 -6.34
N THR A 133 4.21 -0.07 -5.22
CA THR A 133 3.66 -1.35 -4.80
C THR A 133 2.19 -1.38 -5.17
N VAL A 134 1.87 -2.24 -6.13
CA VAL A 134 0.50 -2.47 -6.63
C VAL A 134 -0.11 -3.58 -5.80
N MET A 135 -1.31 -3.34 -5.26
CA MET A 135 -2.02 -4.26 -4.39
C MET A 135 -3.47 -4.40 -4.84
N LEU A 136 -3.96 -5.63 -4.85
CA LEU A 136 -5.37 -5.93 -5.10
C LEU A 136 -6.01 -6.49 -3.83
N ILE A 137 -6.96 -5.77 -3.26
CA ILE A 137 -7.58 -6.07 -1.98
C ILE A 137 -9.04 -6.49 -2.18
N PRO A 138 -9.43 -7.71 -1.77
CA PRO A 138 -10.84 -8.13 -1.72
C PRO A 138 -11.69 -7.20 -0.84
N SER A 139 -12.89 -6.84 -1.30
CA SER A 139 -13.76 -5.88 -0.61
C SER A 139 -14.19 -6.33 0.79
N ASP A 140 -14.33 -7.64 1.00
CA ASP A 140 -14.69 -8.27 2.28
C ASP A 140 -13.60 -8.12 3.35
N ARG A 141 -12.34 -7.88 2.94
CA ARG A 141 -11.22 -7.65 3.86
C ARG A 141 -11.12 -6.21 4.36
N MET A 142 -11.88 -5.28 3.78
CA MET A 142 -11.74 -3.86 4.08
C MET A 142 -12.06 -3.53 5.55
N ASN A 143 -13.09 -4.16 6.12
CA ASN A 143 -13.44 -3.96 7.53
C ASN A 143 -12.31 -4.40 8.46
N ALA A 144 -11.69 -5.57 8.20
CA ALA A 144 -10.57 -6.05 8.98
C ALA A 144 -9.32 -5.15 8.88
N ILE A 145 -9.13 -4.45 7.75
CA ILE A 145 -8.07 -3.45 7.61
C ILE A 145 -8.38 -2.23 8.49
N MET A 146 -9.63 -1.75 8.49
CA MET A 146 -10.05 -0.63 9.33
C MET A 146 -9.94 -0.93 10.81
N ASP A 147 -10.25 -2.17 11.23
CA ASP A 147 -10.09 -2.60 12.62
C ASP A 147 -8.62 -2.56 13.05
N LYS A 148 -7.70 -3.07 12.21
CA LYS A 148 -6.25 -2.99 12.48
C LYS A 148 -5.74 -1.55 12.53
N LEU A 149 -6.20 -0.71 11.60
CA LEU A 149 -5.83 0.71 11.59
C LEU A 149 -6.34 1.41 12.87
N LYS A 150 -7.55 1.07 13.33
CA LYS A 150 -8.10 1.58 14.59
C LYS A 150 -7.29 1.15 15.80
N GLU A 151 -6.89 -0.13 15.87
CA GLU A 151 -6.01 -0.64 16.92
C GLU A 151 -4.66 0.09 16.93
N TYR A 152 -4.05 0.26 15.75
CA TYR A 152 -2.78 0.97 15.59
C TYR A 152 -2.85 2.44 16.06
N LEU A 153 -3.95 3.14 15.78
CA LEU A 153 -4.14 4.54 16.17
C LEU A 153 -4.60 4.72 17.62
N SER A 154 -4.97 3.65 18.32
CA SER A 154 -5.41 3.70 19.73
C SER A 154 -4.27 3.55 20.74
N VAL A 155 -3.05 3.30 20.24
CA VAL A 155 -1.80 3.22 21.00
C VAL A 155 -1.13 4.60 20.99
#